data_AF-A0A925KFL2-F1
#
_entry.id   AF-A0A925KFL2-F1
#
_cell.length_a   1.000
_cell.length_b   1.000
_cell.length_c   1.000
_cell.angle_alpha   90.00
_cell.angle_beta   90.00
_cell.angle_gamma   90.00
#
_symmetry.space_group_name_H-M   'P 1'
#
loop_
_entity.id
_entity.type
_entity.pdbx_description
1 polymer ?
#
loop_
_entity_poly.entity_id
_entity_poly.type
_entity_poly.pdbx_seq_one_letter_code
_entity_poly.pdbx_strand_id
1 'polypeptide(L)' 'VQAGAGVVADSVPAEEWKETEAKARAVLRAAELVEEGF' A
#
# COMPACT_ATOMS: atom_id res chain seq x y z
N VAL A 1 1.10 9.57 0.14
CA VAL A 1 1.14 8.77 1.38
C VAL A 1 2.43 7.99 1.42
N GLN A 2 3.01 7.76 2.60
CA GLN A 2 4.18 6.90 2.76
C GLN A 2 3.72 5.53 3.26
N ALA A 3 4.23 4.46 2.64
CA ALA A 3 3.99 3.07 3.03
C ALA A 3 5.30 2.29 2.92
N GLY A 4 5.33 1.11 3.54
CA GLY A 4 6.47 0.20 3.45
C GLY A 4 6.08 -1.23 3.81
N ALA A 5 7.04 -2.13 3.64
CA ALA A 5 6.95 -3.53 3.97
C ALA A 5 8.11 -3.93 4.90
N GLY A 6 7.90 -4.98 5.70
CA GLY A 6 8.95 -5.52 6.56
C GLY A 6 9.83 -6.47 5.77
N VAL A 7 11.15 -6.26 5.78
CA VAL A 7 12.09 -7.15 5.07
C VAL A 7 12.69 -8.15 6.04
N VAL A 8 12.64 -9.43 5.68
CA VAL A 8 13.26 -10.56 6.39
C VAL A 8 14.16 -11.36 5.45
N ALA A 9 14.85 -12.38 5.98
CA ALA A 9 15.90 -13.09 5.27
C ALA A 9 15.42 -13.81 3.97
N ASP A 10 14.17 -14.24 3.94
CA ASP A 10 13.51 -14.95 2.84
C ASP A 10 12.53 -14.08 2.05
N SER A 11 12.54 -12.75 2.27
CA SER A 11 11.69 -11.82 1.53
C SER A 11 11.92 -11.90 0.02
N VAL A 12 10.82 -11.85 -0.73
CA VAL A 12 10.84 -11.75 -2.19
C VAL A 12 10.60 -10.29 -2.57
N PRO A 13 11.57 -9.56 -3.17
CA PRO A 13 11.44 -8.12 -3.41
C PRO A 13 10.17 -7.70 -4.15
N ALA A 14 9.72 -8.52 -5.09
CA ALA A 14 8.49 -8.26 -5.84
C ALA A 14 7.22 -8.34 -4.96
N GLU A 15 7.19 -9.23 -3.96
CA GLU A 15 6.04 -9.35 -3.06
C GLU A 15 6.03 -8.22 -2.03
N GLU A 16 7.18 -7.81 -1.50
CA GLU A 16 7.30 -6.67 -0.59
C GLU A 16 6.91 -5.33 -1.26
N TRP A 17 7.23 -5.20 -2.55
CA TRP A 17 6.79 -4.08 -3.37
C TRP A 17 5.26 -4.06 -3.50
N LYS A 18 4.64 -5.19 -3.84
CA LYS A 18 3.19 -5.31 -3.92
C LYS A 18 2.51 -5.00 -2.59
N GLU A 19 3.08 -5.44 -1.46
CA GLU A 19 2.56 -5.11 -0.13
C GLU A 19 2.59 -3.59 0.11
N THR A 20 3.71 -2.94 -0.22
CA THR A 20 3.86 -1.48 -0.10
C THR A 20 2.84 -0.74 -0.97
N GLU A 21 2.66 -1.16 -2.23
CA GLU A 21 1.65 -0.60 -3.14
C GLU A 21 0.22 -0.82 -2.62
N ALA A 22 -0.09 -2.01 -2.10
CA ALA A 22 -1.41 -2.33 -1.57
C ALA A 22 -1.76 -1.44 -0.37
N LYS A 23 -0.83 -1.27 0.58
CA LYS A 23 -1.00 -0.38 1.74
C LYS A 23 -1.21 1.07 1.32
N ALA A 24 -0.41 1.58 0.38
CA ALA A 24 -0.55 2.94 -0.13
C ALA A 24 -1.90 3.14 -0.84
N ARG A 25 -2.29 2.19 -1.71
CA ARG A 25 -3.52 2.23 -2.49
C ARG A 25 -4.76 2.22 -1.60
N ALA A 26 -4.76 1.49 -0.49
CA ALA A 26 -5.88 1.48 0.44
C ALA A 26 -6.19 2.89 0.99
N VAL A 27 -5.16 3.64 1.38
CA VAL A 27 -5.33 5.01 1.90
C VAL A 27 -5.75 5.97 0.79
N LEU A 28 -5.14 5.86 -0.39
CA LEU A 28 -5.52 6.69 -1.54
C LEU A 28 -6.96 6.43 -1.96
N ARG A 29 -7.39 5.16 -2.05
CA ARG A 29 -8.77 4.82 -2.40
C ARG A 29 -9.76 5.30 -1.36
N ALA A 30 -9.42 5.25 -0.08
CA ALA A 30 -10.26 5.82 0.97
C ALA A 30 -10.44 7.34 0.80
N ALA A 31 -9.37 8.06 0.44
CA ALA A 31 -9.44 9.48 0.15
C ALA A 31 -10.32 9.78 -1.08
N GLU A 32 -10.13 9.03 -2.18
CA GLU A 32 -10.96 9.15 -3.39
C GLU A 32 -12.45 8.94 -3.10
N LEU A 33 -12.80 7.93 -2.30
CA LEU A 33 -14.20 7.67 -1.94
C LEU A 33 -14.83 8.86 -1.20
N VAL A 34 -14.09 9.47 -0.27
CA VAL A 34 -14.55 10.67 0.46
C VAL A 34 -14.70 11.86 -0.50
N GLU A 35 -13.77 12.04 -1.43
CA GLU A 35 -13.85 13.10 -2.45
C GLU A 35 -15.03 12.91 -3.41
N GLU A 36 -15.37 11.67 -3.74
CA GLU A 36 -16.53 11.29 -4.58
C GLU A 36 -17.89 11.45 -3.86
N GLY A 37 -17.89 11.77 -2.56
CA GLY A 37 -19.11 12.05 -1.78
C GLY A 37 -19.76 10.82 -1.14
N PHE A 38 -18.99 9.77 -0.85
CA PHE A 38 -19.39 8.73 0.10
C PHE A 38 -19.44 9.24 1.55
#